data_AF-A0A936IH08-F1
#
_entry.id   AF-A0A936IH08-F1
#
_cell.length_a   1.000
_cell.length_b   1.000
_cell.length_c   1.000
_cell.angle_alpha   90.00
_cell.angle_beta   90.00
_cell.angle_gamma   90.00
#
_symmetry.space_group_name_H-M   'P 1'
#
loop_
_entity.id
_entity.type
_entity.pdbx_description
1 polymer ?
#
loop_
_entity_poly.entity_id
_entity_poly.type
_entity_poly.pdbx_seq_one_letter_code
_entity_poly.pdbx_strand_id
1 'polypeptide(L)'
;MKIMVLVDARGLPVAIETVSARPHESRCVQALFDFMLTEATPQRVIGDKACDSDALAAELADRGVELITPQRSNRRHRTQDGRPLHRYARRWTVERTIAWIQHFRRLCIRWEKSTRVFQGFLHLA
;
A
#
# COMPACT_ATOMS: atom_id res chain seq x y z
N MET A 1 -6.45 13.94 0.52
CA MET A 1 -5.12 13.37 0.26
C MET A 1 -5.08 12.01 0.92
N LYS A 2 -4.42 11.02 0.34
CA LYS A 2 -4.27 9.68 0.91
C LYS A 2 -2.80 9.44 1.22
N ILE A 3 -2.52 8.79 2.33
CA ILE A 3 -1.18 8.26 2.62
C ILE A 3 -1.18 6.84 2.09
N MET A 4 -0.28 6.56 1.17
CA MET A 4 0.02 5.23 0.67
C MET A 4 1.29 4.80 1.37
N VAL A 5 1.29 3.61 1.96
CA VAL A 5 2.46 3.07 2.65
C VAL A 5 2.66 1.61 2.27
N LEU A 6 3.90 1.25 1.96
CA LEU A 6 4.34 -0.13 1.83
C LEU A 6 5.14 -0.48 3.08
N VAL A 7 4.83 -1.61 3.68
CA VAL A 7 5.39 -2.03 4.97
C VAL A 7 5.93 -3.45 4.83
N ASP A 8 7.10 -3.72 5.41
CA ASP A 8 7.65 -5.07 5.47
C ASP A 8 6.83 -5.98 6.42
N ALA A 9 7.19 -7.26 6.48
CA ALA A 9 6.50 -8.22 7.34
C ALA A 9 6.65 -7.95 8.85
N ARG A 10 7.57 -7.07 9.26
CA ARG A 10 7.85 -6.73 10.67
C ARG A 10 7.22 -5.40 11.10
N GLY A 11 6.79 -4.56 10.16
CA GLY A 11 6.19 -3.25 10.43
C GLY A 11 7.03 -2.06 9.99
N LEU A 12 8.19 -2.27 9.36
CA LEU A 12 9.05 -1.21 8.87
C LEU A 12 8.46 -0.60 7.59
N PRO A 13 8.19 0.72 7.53
CA PRO A 13 7.83 1.39 6.29
C PRO A 13 8.97 1.30 5.28
N VAL A 14 8.72 0.70 4.11
CA VAL A 14 9.69 0.56 3.00
C VAL A 14 9.50 1.65 1.97
N ALA A 15 8.26 2.11 1.77
CA ALA A 15 7.92 3.24 0.93
C ALA A 15 6.72 3.97 1.52
N ILE A 16 6.71 5.30 1.42
CA ILE A 16 5.58 6.11 1.87
C ILE A 16 5.39 7.29 0.92
N GLU A 17 4.15 7.49 0.46
CA GLU A 17 3.82 8.54 -0.49
C GLU A 17 2.46 9.17 -0.20
N THR A 18 2.41 10.49 -0.29
CA THR A 18 1.16 11.24 -0.26
C THR A 18 0.60 11.41 -1.66
N VAL A 19 -0.52 10.77 -1.94
CA VAL A 19 -1.20 10.89 -3.23
C VAL A 19 -2.45 11.75 -3.11
N SER A 20 -2.84 12.37 -4.22
CA SER A 20 -4.16 13.00 -4.31
C SER A 20 -5.26 11.98 -4.01
N ALA A 21 -6.40 12.42 -3.49
CA ALA A 21 -7.51 11.50 -3.20
C ALA A 21 -8.30 11.09 -4.45
N ARG A 22 -7.99 11.69 -5.61
CA ARG A 22 -8.74 11.48 -6.87
C ARG A 22 -8.38 10.18 -7.61
N PRO A 23 -7.10 9.77 -7.74
CA PRO A 23 -6.75 8.54 -8.44
C PRO A 23 -7.27 7.30 -7.70
N HIS A 24 -7.57 6.26 -8.47
CA HIS A 24 -7.91 4.95 -7.94
C HIS A 24 -6.67 4.31 -7.29
N GLU A 25 -6.85 3.68 -6.13
CA GLU A 25 -5.74 3.20 -5.29
C GLU A 25 -4.85 2.18 -5.99
N SER A 26 -5.40 1.39 -6.93
CA SER A 26 -4.62 0.46 -7.77
C SER A 26 -3.53 1.14 -8.60
N ARG A 27 -3.73 2.38 -9.06
CA ARG A 27 -2.69 3.16 -9.76
C ARG A 27 -1.63 3.71 -8.81
N CYS A 28 -1.98 3.91 -7.53
CA CYS A 28 -1.07 4.45 -6.53
C CYS A 28 -0.10 3.39 -5.99
N VAL A 29 -0.43 2.09 -6.10
CA VAL A 29 0.47 1.01 -5.70
C VAL A 29 1.73 0.97 -6.57
N GLN A 30 1.60 1.25 -7.87
CA GLN A 30 2.74 1.29 -8.80
C GLN A 30 3.80 2.31 -8.37
N ALA A 31 3.38 3.52 -8.01
CA ALA A 31 4.27 4.59 -7.57
C ALA A 31 5.07 4.22 -6.32
N LEU A 32 4.49 3.42 -5.40
CA LEU A 32 5.20 2.93 -4.22
C LEU A 32 6.33 1.95 -4.56
N PHE A 33 6.20 1.16 -5.63
CA PHE A 33 7.26 0.22 -6.04
C PHE A 33 8.48 0.95 -6.60
N ASP A 34 8.26 2.03 -7.37
CA ASP A 34 9.36 2.83 -7.91
C ASP A 34 10.10 3.61 -6.81
N PHE A 35 9.45 3.80 -5.65
CA PHE A 35 10.01 4.47 -4.48
C PHE A 35 10.49 3.49 -3.39
N MET A 36 10.48 2.18 -3.63
CA MET A 36 10.94 1.21 -2.63
C MET A 36 12.41 1.44 -2.28
N LEU A 37 12.69 1.53 -0.99
CA LEU A 37 14.05 1.70 -0.46
C LEU A 37 14.85 0.39 -0.42
N THR A 38 14.31 -0.72 -0.94
CA THR A 38 14.94 -2.04 -0.93
C THR A 38 15.31 -2.51 -2.33
N GLU A 39 16.54 -3.01 -2.50
CA GLU A 39 17.00 -3.61 -3.77
C GLU A 39 16.30 -4.94 -4.09
N ALA A 40 15.82 -5.65 -3.06
CA ALA A 40 15.17 -6.94 -3.23
C ALA A 40 13.69 -6.77 -3.61
N THR A 41 13.29 -7.35 -4.73
CA THR A 41 11.88 -7.43 -5.12
C THR A 41 11.12 -8.40 -4.20
N PRO A 42 10.00 -7.99 -3.58
CA PRO A 42 9.24 -8.87 -2.71
C PRO A 42 8.57 -9.99 -3.51
N GLN A 43 8.57 -11.21 -2.97
CA GLN A 43 7.86 -12.33 -3.61
C GLN A 43 6.33 -12.13 -3.63
N ARG A 44 5.80 -11.38 -2.65
CA ARG A 44 4.35 -11.19 -2.45
C ARG A 44 4.07 -9.80 -1.93
N VAL A 45 2.98 -9.20 -2.40
CA VAL A 45 2.43 -7.97 -1.85
C VAL A 45 0.99 -8.18 -1.44
N ILE A 46 0.66 -7.73 -0.24
CA ILE A 46 -0.70 -7.80 0.31
C ILE A 46 -1.31 -6.41 0.19
N GLY A 47 -2.37 -6.30 -0.62
CA GLY A 47 -3.08 -5.05 -0.86
C GLY A 47 -4.46 -5.03 -0.18
N ASP A 48 -4.99 -3.83 0.02
CA ASP A 48 -6.42 -3.64 0.31
C ASP A 48 -7.27 -4.17 -0.85
N LYS A 49 -8.54 -4.50 -0.59
CA LYS A 49 -9.58 -4.77 -1.58
C LYS A 49 -9.71 -3.68 -2.64
N ALA A 50 -9.37 -2.44 -2.28
CA ALA A 50 -9.35 -1.35 -3.23
C ALA A 50 -8.24 -1.48 -4.29
N CYS A 51 -7.19 -2.27 -4.01
CA CYS A 51 -6.14 -2.65 -4.96
C CYS A 51 -6.52 -3.82 -5.87
N ASP A 52 -7.74 -4.38 -5.75
CA ASP A 52 -8.25 -5.42 -6.67
C ASP A 52 -8.32 -4.88 -8.11
N SER A 53 -7.36 -5.26 -8.93
CA SER A 53 -7.21 -4.83 -10.32
C SER A 53 -6.39 -5.84 -11.12
N ASP A 54 -6.90 -6.24 -12.28
CA ASP A 54 -6.24 -7.21 -13.15
C ASP A 54 -4.97 -6.66 -13.80
N ALA A 55 -5.00 -5.38 -14.19
CA ALA A 55 -3.83 -4.70 -14.72
C ALA A 55 -2.70 -4.69 -13.68
N LEU A 56 -3.01 -4.32 -12.43
CA LEU A 56 -2.03 -4.30 -11.35
C LEU A 56 -1.50 -5.71 -11.04
N ALA A 57 -2.37 -6.72 -11.02
CA ALA A 57 -1.96 -8.11 -10.79
C ALA A 57 -1.04 -8.63 -11.90
N ALA A 58 -1.34 -8.32 -13.16
CA ALA A 58 -0.53 -8.73 -14.31
C ALA A 58 0.86 -8.07 -14.29
N GLU A 59 0.93 -6.76 -14.07
CA GLU A 59 2.21 -6.05 -14.00
C GLU A 59 3.10 -6.53 -12.84
N LEU A 60 2.50 -6.83 -11.69
CA LEU A 60 3.22 -7.40 -10.56
C LEU A 60 3.70 -8.82 -10.88
N ALA A 61 2.89 -9.62 -11.55
CA ALA A 61 3.29 -10.96 -12.00
C ALA A 61 4.46 -10.92 -13.01
N ASP A 62 4.49 -9.94 -13.92
CA ASP A 62 5.60 -9.72 -14.85
C ASP A 62 6.91 -9.39 -14.11
N ARG A 63 6.81 -8.75 -12.93
CA ARG A 63 7.92 -8.49 -12.00
C ARG A 63 8.20 -9.66 -11.04
N GLY A 64 7.52 -10.80 -11.18
CA GLY A 64 7.68 -11.97 -10.30
C GLY A 64 7.04 -11.80 -8.91
N VAL A 65 6.12 -10.85 -8.75
CA VAL A 65 5.46 -10.50 -7.49
C VAL A 65 4.01 -11.00 -7.49
N GLU A 66 3.64 -11.80 -6.50
CA GLU A 66 2.25 -12.22 -6.30
C GLU A 66 1.44 -11.13 -5.57
N LEU A 67 0.41 -10.57 -6.23
CA LEU A 67 -0.55 -9.68 -5.57
C LEU A 67 -1.63 -10.48 -4.85
N ILE A 68 -1.73 -10.29 -3.52
CA ILE A 68 -2.77 -10.89 -2.69
C ILE A 68 -3.71 -9.77 -2.23
N THR A 69 -4.94 -9.79 -2.72
CA THR A 69 -5.98 -8.83 -2.34
C THR A 69 -7.36 -9.50 -2.30
N PRO A 70 -8.26 -9.09 -1.38
CA PRO A 70 -9.65 -9.51 -1.44
C PRO A 70 -10.30 -9.02 -2.74
N GLN A 71 -11.05 -9.90 -3.39
CA GLN A 71 -11.78 -9.54 -4.60
C GLN A 71 -13.03 -8.72 -4.28
N ARG A 72 -13.38 -7.77 -5.15
CA ARG A 72 -14.63 -7.01 -5.07
C ARG A 72 -15.83 -7.90 -5.36
N SER A 73 -16.94 -7.63 -4.67
CA SER A 73 -18.17 -8.43 -4.79
C SER A 73 -18.83 -8.31 -6.16
N ASN A 74 -18.61 -7.20 -6.87
CA ASN A 74 -19.13 -6.94 -8.22
C ASN A 74 -18.21 -7.48 -9.34
N ARG A 75 -17.17 -8.24 -8.99
CA ARG A 75 -16.21 -8.79 -9.93
C ARG A 75 -16.85 -9.95 -10.70
N ARG A 76 -16.89 -9.84 -12.04
CA ARG A 76 -17.52 -10.84 -12.92
C ARG A 76 -16.75 -12.16 -12.98
N HIS A 77 -15.42 -12.09 -12.95
CA HIS A 77 -14.54 -13.27 -13.03
C HIS A 77 -13.62 -13.33 -11.82
N ARG A 78 -13.82 -14.33 -10.97
CA ARG A 78 -12.96 -14.59 -9.82
C ARG A 78 -11.66 -15.23 -10.29
N THR A 79 -10.54 -14.58 -10.02
CA THR A 79 -9.18 -14.98 -10.40
C THR A 79 -8.42 -15.75 -9.32
N GLN A 80 -9.00 -15.95 -8.13
CA GLN A 80 -8.33 -16.67 -7.02
C GLN A 80 -9.31 -17.61 -6.33
N ASP A 81 -8.79 -18.76 -5.88
CA ASP A 81 -9.52 -19.78 -5.11
C ASP A 81 -9.67 -19.41 -3.63
N GLY A 82 -8.97 -18.36 -3.17
CA GLY A 82 -9.00 -17.86 -1.80
C GLY A 82 -7.93 -18.45 -0.88
N ARG A 83 -7.16 -19.47 -1.31
CA ARG A 83 -6.07 -20.04 -0.48
C ARG A 83 -4.98 -19.01 -0.18
N PRO A 84 -4.54 -18.16 -1.13
CA PRO A 84 -3.57 -17.10 -0.82
C PRO A 84 -4.13 -16.06 0.17
N LEU A 85 -5.46 -15.90 0.21
CA LEU A 85 -6.13 -14.87 0.98
C LEU A 85 -6.01 -15.05 2.50
N HIS A 86 -5.66 -16.25 2.99
CA HIS A 86 -5.31 -16.43 4.41
C HIS A 86 -4.17 -15.50 4.86
N ARG A 87 -3.27 -15.11 3.95
CA ARG A 87 -2.18 -14.17 4.25
C ARG A 87 -2.67 -12.74 4.45
N TYR A 88 -3.85 -12.39 3.96
CA TYR A 88 -4.44 -11.07 4.14
C TYR A 88 -4.62 -10.69 5.62
N ALA A 89 -4.71 -11.68 6.52
CA ALA A 89 -4.67 -11.45 7.96
C ALA A 89 -3.44 -10.64 8.41
N ARG A 90 -2.31 -10.70 7.70
CA ARG A 90 -1.08 -9.93 7.97
C ARG A 90 -1.22 -8.43 7.69
N ARG A 91 -2.33 -7.98 7.10
CA ARG A 91 -2.64 -6.56 6.91
C ARG A 91 -2.60 -5.76 8.23
N TRP A 92 -2.86 -6.40 9.37
CA TRP A 92 -2.77 -5.77 10.69
C TRP A 92 -1.42 -5.04 10.92
N THR A 93 -0.34 -5.52 10.30
CA THR A 93 0.98 -4.87 10.37
C THR A 93 0.97 -3.48 9.75
N VAL A 94 0.29 -3.30 8.61
CA VAL A 94 0.11 -2.00 7.96
C VAL A 94 -0.74 -1.08 8.84
N GLU A 95 -1.83 -1.59 9.40
CA GLU A 95 -2.73 -0.81 10.26
C GLU A 95 -2.02 -0.31 11.52
N ARG A 96 -1.19 -1.16 12.15
CA ARG A 96 -0.34 -0.76 13.28
C ARG A 96 0.66 0.34 12.87
N THR A 97 1.30 0.21 11.72
CA THR A 97 2.26 1.23 11.23
C THR A 97 1.56 2.57 10.97
N ILE A 98 0.35 2.55 10.38
CA ILE A 98 -0.46 3.76 10.20
C ILE A 98 -0.85 4.36 11.56
N ALA A 99 -1.26 3.55 12.53
CA ALA A 99 -1.60 4.02 13.87
C ALA A 99 -0.40 4.69 14.56
N TRP A 100 0.81 4.14 14.39
CA TRP A 100 2.04 4.75 14.89
C TRP A 100 2.34 6.09 14.20
N ILE A 101 2.22 6.19 12.87
CA ILE A 101 2.35 7.45 12.14
C ILE A 101 1.33 8.49 12.64
N GLN A 102 0.10 8.05 12.90
CA GLN A 102 -0.96 8.91 13.42
C GLN A 102 -0.78 9.30 14.90
N HIS A 103 0.19 8.73 15.61
CA HIS A 103 0.55 9.19 16.95
C HIS A 103 1.26 10.55 16.93
N PHE A 104 1.97 10.85 15.84
CA PHE A 104 2.61 12.15 15.67
C PHE A 104 1.56 13.22 15.38
N ARG A 105 1.41 14.20 16.28
CA ARG A 105 0.39 15.28 16.17
C ARG A 105 0.38 15.99 14.81
N ARG A 106 1.56 16.20 14.19
CA ARG A 106 1.69 16.86 12.87
C ARG A 106 1.22 15.99 11.69
N LEU A 107 1.13 14.68 11.89
CA LEU A 107 0.73 13.69 10.89
C LEU A 107 -0.69 13.17 11.09
N CYS A 108 -1.15 13.12 12.35
CA CYS A 108 -2.53 12.78 12.71
C CYS A 108 -3.55 13.74 12.08
N ILE A 109 -3.32 15.04 12.28
CA ILE A 109 -4.08 16.12 11.68
C ILE A 109 -3.12 16.86 10.76
N ARG A 110 -3.54 17.07 9.51
CA ARG A 110 -2.74 17.84 8.55
C ARG A 110 -2.77 19.33 8.91
N TRP A 111 -1.80 19.77 9.69
CA TRP A 111 -1.53 21.19 9.94
C TRP A 111 -0.77 21.85 8.78
N GLU A 112 0.00 21.06 8.04
CA GLU A 112 0.84 21.56 6.95
C GLU A 112 0.02 21.87 5.70
N LYS A 113 0.05 23.15 5.26
CA LYS A 113 -0.55 23.56 3.99
C LYS A 113 0.17 22.92 2.81
N SER A 114 1.51 22.90 2.83
CA SER A 114 2.33 22.34 1.75
C SER A 114 2.37 20.80 1.82
N THR A 115 2.00 20.15 0.72
CA THR A 115 2.07 18.68 0.59
C THR A 115 3.52 18.18 0.69
N ARG A 116 4.50 18.94 0.16
CA ARG A 116 5.92 18.57 0.23
C ARG A 116 6.44 18.55 1.67
N VAL A 117 6.03 19.52 2.48
CA VAL A 117 6.42 19.57 3.89
C VAL A 117 5.77 18.43 4.68
N PHE A 118 4.50 18.15 4.41
CA PHE A 118 3.82 17.00 5.01
C PHE A 118 4.48 15.66 4.65
N GLN A 119 4.81 15.46 3.36
CA GLN A 119 5.56 14.30 2.87
C GLN A 119 6.93 14.19 3.57
N GLY A 120 7.62 15.31 3.76
CA GLY A 120 8.89 15.35 4.51
C GLY A 120 8.74 14.86 5.95
N PHE A 121 7.68 15.27 6.66
CA PHE A 121 7.42 14.77 8.02
C PHE A 121 7.08 13.28 8.05
N LEU A 122 6.38 12.77 7.03
CA LEU A 122 6.12 11.33 6.92
C LEU A 122 7.40 10.51 6.76
N HIS A 123 8.40 11.03 6.04
CA HIS A 123 9.70 10.37 5.89
C HIS A 123 10.57 10.44 7.14
N LEU A 124 10.32 11.39 8.05
CA LEU A 124 11.06 11.55 9.31
C LEU A 124 10.46 10.80 10.49
N ALA A 125 9.20 10.34 10.35
CA ALA A 125 8.50 9.58 11.38
C ALA A 125 9.12 8.19 11.55
#